data_AF-A0A2L2Z8A3-F1
#
_entry.id   AF-A0A2L2Z8A3-F1
#
_cell.length_a   1.000
_cell.length_b   1.000
_cell.length_c   1.000
_cell.angle_alpha   90.00
_cell.angle_beta   90.00
_cell.angle_gamma   90.00
#
_symmetry.space_group_name_H-M   'P 1'
#
loop_
_entity.id
_entity.type
_entity.pdbx_description
1 polymer ?
#
loop_
_entity_poly.entity_id
_entity_poly.type
_entity_poly.pdbx_seq_one_letter_code
_entity_poly.pdbx_strand_id
1 'polypeptide(L)' 'SDWKFLMKNFLVDAGLWGCIEPIRNEEIDPELDRRALAKINLSIKPIASAETKKAKTAKEAWTHVNS' A
#
# COMPACT_ATOMS: atom_id res chain seq x y z
N SER A 1 1.84 -12.98 6.41
CA SER A 1 0.47 -13.08 6.95
C SER A 1 -0.51 -13.18 5.79
N ASP A 2 -1.66 -13.84 5.99
CA ASP A 2 -2.71 -13.95 4.95
C ASP A 2 -3.18 -12.59 4.44
N TRP A 3 -3.18 -11.58 5.33
CA TRP A 3 -3.46 -10.20 4.96
C TRP A 3 -2.55 -9.67 3.85
N LYS A 4 -1.25 -9.99 3.86
CA LYS A 4 -0.29 -9.54 2.84
C LYS A 4 -0.66 -10.09 1.45
N PHE A 5 -1.02 -11.37 1.40
CA PHE A 5 -1.42 -12.03 0.16
C PHE A 5 -2.74 -11.46 -0.35
N LEU A 6 -3.73 -11.31 0.53
CA LEU A 6 -5.03 -10.70 0.21
C LEU A 6 -4.89 -9.26 -0.25
N MET A 7 -4.07 -8.46 0.44
CA MET A 7 -3.80 -7.06 0.09
C MET A 7 -3.08 -6.94 -1.25
N LYS A 8 -2.07 -7.77 -1.51
CA LYS A 8 -1.41 -7.80 -2.82
C LYS A 8 -2.40 -8.12 -3.94
N ASN A 9 -3.22 -9.15 -3.79
CA ASN A 9 -4.22 -9.51 -4.79
C ASN A 9 -5.26 -8.40 -4.99
N PHE A 10 -5.70 -7.76 -3.91
CA PHE A 10 -6.62 -6.63 -3.99
C PHE A 10 -6.04 -5.43 -4.74
N LEU A 11 -4.75 -5.11 -4.51
CA LEU A 11 -4.08 -4.04 -5.23
C LEU A 11 -3.77 -4.40 -6.68
N VAL A 12 -3.47 -5.67 -6.99
CA VAL A 12 -3.29 -6.15 -8.37
C VAL A 12 -4.62 -6.06 -9.13
N ASP A 13 -5.71 -6.55 -8.55
CA ASP A 13 -7.07 -6.45 -9.13
C ASP A 13 -7.48 -4.99 -9.38
N ALA A 14 -7.14 -4.09 -8.44
CA ALA A 14 -7.40 -2.67 -8.59
C ALA A 14 -6.43 -1.92 -9.53
N GLY A 15 -5.41 -2.60 -10.10
CA GLY A 15 -4.40 -1.97 -10.96
C GLY A 15 -3.43 -1.02 -10.22
N LEU A 16 -3.27 -1.20 -8.90
CA LEU A 16 -2.51 -0.31 -8.01
C LEU A 16 -1.20 -0.90 -7.50
N TRP A 17 -0.88 -2.16 -7.84
CA TRP A 17 0.35 -2.81 -7.36
C TRP A 17 1.63 -2.07 -7.81
N GLY A 18 1.59 -1.42 -8.98
CA GLY A 18 2.69 -0.59 -9.48
C GLY A 18 3.06 0.58 -8.56
N CYS A 19 2.16 1.04 -7.68
CA CYS A 19 2.48 2.06 -6.68
C CYS A 19 3.39 1.52 -5.56
N ILE A 20 3.35 0.21 -5.31
CA ILE A 20 4.19 -0.46 -4.29
C ILE A 20 5.50 -0.95 -4.91
N GLU A 21 5.39 -1.57 -6.07
CA GLU A 21 6.48 -2.19 -6.81
C GLU A 21 6.45 -1.69 -8.27
N PRO A 22 6.88 -0.44 -8.50
CA PRO A 22 6.89 0.15 -9.83
C PRO A 22 7.87 -0.56 -10.74
N ILE A 23 7.56 -0.59 -12.03
CA ILE A 23 8.54 -1.00 -13.03
C ILE A 23 9.66 0.05 -13.02
N ARG A 24 10.90 -0.37 -13.29
CA ARG A 24 12.06 0.51 -13.20
C ARG A 24 11.87 1.75 -14.09
N ASN A 25 12.07 2.93 -13.51
CA ASN A 25 11.88 4.26 -14.12
C ASN A 25 10.43 4.62 -14.48
N GLU A 26 9.44 3.88 -13.98
CA GLU A 26 8.04 4.26 -14.10
C GLU A 26 7.71 5.35 -13.08
N GLU A 27 7.13 6.45 -13.57
CA GLU A 27 6.64 7.52 -12.72
C GLU A 27 5.32 7.09 -12.09
N ILE A 28 5.22 7.15 -10.77
CA ILE A 28 3.99 6.77 -10.06
C ILE A 28 3.03 7.95 -10.13
N ASP A 29 1.85 7.73 -10.72
CA ASP A 29 0.76 8.70 -10.68
C ASP A 29 0.39 9.00 -9.20
N PRO A 30 0.47 10.26 -8.75
CA PRO A 30 0.21 10.63 -7.36
C PRO A 30 -1.20 10.29 -6.88
N GLU A 31 -2.20 10.29 -7.77
CA GLU A 31 -3.57 9.94 -7.44
C GLU A 31 -3.74 8.42 -7.26
N LEU A 32 -3.05 7.63 -8.09
CA LEU A 32 -3.00 6.18 -7.90
C LEU A 32 -2.28 5.82 -6.59
N ASP A 33 -1.18 6.50 -6.26
CA ASP A 33 -0.46 6.27 -4.99
C ASP A 33 -1.33 6.59 -3.77
N ARG A 34 -2.05 7.72 -3.78
CA ARG A 34 -3.00 8.07 -2.71
C ARG A 34 -4.10 7.01 -2.55
N ARG A 35 -4.61 6.50 -3.67
CA ARG A 35 -5.65 5.47 -3.67
C ARG A 35 -5.13 4.15 -3.11
N ALA A 36 -3.92 3.75 -3.50
CA ALA A 36 -3.25 2.57 -2.97
C ALA A 36 -3.00 2.72 -1.46
N LEU A 37 -2.50 3.88 -1.03
CA LEU A 37 -2.27 4.21 0.38
C LEU A 37 -3.56 4.15 1.21
N ALA A 38 -4.66 4.75 0.74
CA ALA A 38 -5.95 4.72 1.42
C ALA A 38 -6.47 3.27 1.57
N LYS A 39 -6.39 2.47 0.50
CA LYS A 39 -6.78 1.06 0.52
C LYS A 39 -5.96 0.24 1.51
N ILE A 40 -4.65 0.44 1.54
CA ILE A 40 -3.77 -0.20 2.53
C ILE A 40 -4.24 0.17 3.93
N ASN A 41 -4.36 1.47 4.22
CA ASN A 41 -4.75 1.98 5.54
C ASN A 41 -6.11 1.48 6.04
N LEU A 42 -7.11 1.39 5.16
CA LEU A 42 -8.45 0.91 5.52
C LEU A 42 -8.48 -0.59 5.83
N SER A 43 -7.48 -1.34 5.37
CA SER A 43 -7.47 -2.80 5.50
C SER A 43 -6.69 -3.27 6.73
N ILE A 44 -6.06 -2.36 7.48
CA ILE A 44 -5.19 -2.68 8.61
C ILE A 44 -6.02 -2.75 9.89
N LYS A 45 -5.65 -3.70 10.77
CA LYS A 45 -6.18 -3.73 12.13
C LYS A 45 -5.80 -2.45 12.90
N PRO A 46 -6.65 -1.97 13.83
CA PRO A 46 -6.43 -0.72 14.56
C PRO A 46 -5.06 -0.57 15.23
N ILE A 47 -4.47 -1.66 15.75
CA ILE A 47 -3.14 -1.66 16.39
C ILE A 47 -2.02 -1.23 15.43
N ALA A 48 -2.07 -1.62 14.16
CA ALA A 48 -1.04 -1.29 13.17
C ALA A 48 -1.33 0.03 12.42
N SER A 49 -2.49 0.65 12.66
CA SER A 49 -2.85 1.96 12.10
C SER A 49 -1.96 3.10 12.61
N ALA A 50 -1.41 3.00 13.82
CA ALA A 50 -0.56 4.05 14.40
C ALA A 50 0.73 4.28 13.58
N GLU A 51 1.32 3.20 13.05
CA GLU A 51 2.56 3.27 12.28
C GLU A 51 2.32 3.64 10.81
N THR A 52 1.18 3.28 10.23
CA THR A 52 0.88 3.68 8.84
C THR A 52 0.37 5.10 8.70
N LYS A 53 -0.18 5.70 9.75
CA LYS A 53 -0.54 7.13 9.77
C LYS A 53 0.66 8.05 9.52
N LYS A 54 1.88 7.58 9.77
CA LYS A 54 3.12 8.33 9.55
C LYS A 54 3.63 8.21 8.10
N ALA A 55 3.12 7.25 7.34
CA ALA A 55 3.57 6.99 5.97
C ALA A 55 3.00 8.01 4.98
N LYS A 56 3.82 8.43 4.03
CA LYS A 56 3.46 9.40 2.98
C LYS A 56 3.11 8.74 1.66
N THR A 57 3.62 7.53 1.42
CA THR A 57 3.40 6.76 0.19
C THR A 57 2.84 5.38 0.52
N ALA A 58 2.20 4.75 -0.48
CA ALA A 58 1.68 3.40 -0.33
C ALA A 58 2.82 2.40 0.02
N LYS A 59 4.00 2.61 -0.57
CA LYS A 59 5.20 1.80 -0.32
C LYS A 59 5.72 1.92 1.12
N GLU A 60 5.76 3.12 1.67
CA GLU A 60 6.15 3.33 3.07
C GLU A 60 5.16 2.65 4.03
N ALA A 61 3.86 2.84 3.81
CA ALA A 61 2.82 2.23 4.63
C ALA A 61 2.91 0.70 4.61
N TRP A 62 3.15 0.12 3.43
CA TRP A 62 3.40 -1.31 3.27
C TRP A 62 4.64 -1.78 4.03
N THR A 63 5.71 -1.00 4.04
CA THR A 63 6.94 -1.37 4.74
C THR A 63 6.71 -1.38 6.26
N HIS A 64 6.03 -0.36 6.82
CA HIS A 64 5.77 -0.27 8.26
C HIS A 64 4.89 -1.39 8.84
N VAL A 65 3.96 -1.95 8.04
CA VAL A 65 3.12 -3.07 8.50
C VAL A 65 3.77 -4.44 8.33
N ASN A 66 4.91 -4.49 7.63
CA ASN A 66 5.64 -5.71 7.34
C ASN A 66 7.03 -5.77 8.01
N SER A 67 7.46 -4.68 8.67
CA SER A 67 8.63 -4.62 9.56
C SER A 67 8.31 -5.16 10.94
#